data_AF-A0A2V6G5U9-F1
#
_entry.id   AF-A0A2V6G5U9-F1
#
_cell.length_a   1.000
_cell.length_b   1.000
_cell.length_c   1.000
_cell.angle_alpha   90.00
_cell.angle_beta   90.00
_cell.angle_gamma   90.00
#
_symmetry.space_group_name_H-M   'P 1'
#
loop_
_entity.id
_entity.type
_entity.pdbx_description
1 polymer ?
#
loop_
_entity_poly.entity_id
_entity_poly.type
_entity_poly.pdbx_seq_one_letter_code
_entity_poly.pdbx_strand_id
1 'polypeptide(L)' 'GTRIKVGATGSLKQILFGPAEVDDGSQNLVGAITTCMGNVGARNLPEFQQTEIIIAPSIRTEGKLFQTVQNVGMGTS' A
#
# COMPACT_ATOMS: atom_id res chain seq x y z
N GLY A 1 1.61 -26.22 11.06
CA GLY A 1 1.33 -24.78 10.93
C GLY A 1 -0.03 -24.48 11.52
N THR A 2 -0.14 -23.43 12.33
CA THR A 2 -1.39 -23.05 12.98
C THR A 2 -2.29 -22.33 11.97
N ARG A 3 -3.53 -22.80 11.79
CA ARG A 3 -4.53 -22.10 10.98
C ARG A 3 -5.05 -20.90 11.77
N ILE A 4 -4.92 -19.70 11.19
CA ILE A 4 -5.52 -18.47 11.73
C ILE A 4 -6.80 -18.14 10.96
N LYS A 5 -7.84 -17.71 11.67
CA LYS A 5 -9.06 -17.16 11.04
C LYS A 5 -8.80 -15.69 10.73
N VAL A 6 -8.93 -15.31 9.46
CA VAL A 6 -8.66 -13.95 8.97
C VAL A 6 -9.90 -13.06 8.85
N GLY A 7 -11.10 -13.61 9.08
CA GLY A 7 -12.36 -12.86 8.97
C GLY A 7 -12.64 -12.35 7.55
N ALA A 8 -13.65 -11.48 7.41
CA ALA A 8 -13.89 -10.69 6.21
C ALA A 8 -13.76 -9.21 6.58
N THR A 9 -13.04 -8.42 5.77
CA THR A 9 -12.79 -7.00 6.04
C THR A 9 -13.92 -6.10 5.57
N GLY A 10 -14.91 -6.62 4.84
CA GLY A 10 -16.08 -5.87 4.38
C GLY A 10 -16.86 -6.64 3.31
N SER A 11 -17.89 -6.00 2.74
CA SER A 11 -18.56 -6.55 1.55
C SER A 11 -17.63 -6.54 0.34
N LEU A 12 -17.88 -7.41 -0.65
CA LEU A 12 -17.08 -7.41 -1.89
C LEU A 12 -17.08 -6.03 -2.58
N LYS A 13 -18.21 -5.33 -2.56
CA LYS A 13 -18.31 -3.97 -3.12
C LYS A 13 -17.37 -3.00 -2.39
N GLN A 14 -17.32 -3.06 -1.06
CA GLN A 14 -16.46 -2.22 -0.25
C GLN A 14 -14.97 -2.56 -0.45
N ILE A 15 -14.65 -3.85 -0.52
CA ILE A 15 -13.30 -4.33 -0.81
C ILE A 15 -12.81 -3.80 -2.17
N LEU A 16 -13.64 -3.91 -3.22
CA LEU A 16 -13.22 -3.51 -4.56
C LEU A 16 -13.33 -1.99 -4.79
N PHE A 17 -14.42 -1.36 -4.39
CA PHE A 17 -14.79 0.00 -4.83
C PHE A 17 -14.92 1.02 -3.68
N GLY A 18 -14.77 0.59 -2.43
CA GLY A 18 -14.85 1.46 -1.26
C GLY A 18 -16.28 1.90 -0.88
N PRO A 19 -16.41 2.93 0.00
CA PRO A 19 -15.30 3.67 0.62
C PRO A 19 -14.45 2.77 1.53
N ALA A 20 -13.18 3.14 1.71
CA ALA A 20 -12.32 2.50 2.71
C ALA A 20 -12.67 3.07 4.09
N GLU A 21 -13.13 2.23 5.00
CA GLU A 21 -13.42 2.58 6.40
C GLU A 21 -12.23 2.33 7.33
N VAL A 22 -11.23 1.60 6.83
CA VAL A 22 -9.97 1.26 7.50
C VAL A 22 -8.79 1.67 6.62
N ASP A 23 -7.64 1.92 7.24
CA ASP A 23 -6.41 2.41 6.61
C ASP A 23 -5.35 1.31 6.36
N ASP A 24 -5.71 0.05 6.58
CA ASP A 24 -4.82 -1.12 6.40
C ASP A 24 -4.67 -1.58 4.95
N GLY A 25 -5.30 -0.88 4.00
CA GLY A 25 -5.26 -1.21 2.57
C GLY A 25 -6.13 -2.41 2.16
N SER A 26 -7.00 -2.93 3.04
CA SER A 26 -7.87 -4.07 2.75
C SER A 26 -9.15 -3.72 1.96
N GLN A 27 -9.40 -2.44 1.69
CA GLN A 27 -10.60 -1.93 1.03
C GLN A 27 -10.27 -0.89 -0.06
N ASN A 28 -11.23 -0.65 -0.96
CA ASN A 28 -11.10 0.27 -2.10
C ASN A 28 -9.91 -0.04 -3.04
N LEU A 29 -9.74 -1.32 -3.40
CA LEU A 29 -8.63 -1.78 -4.22
C LEU A 29 -8.58 -1.13 -5.62
N VAL A 30 -9.75 -0.88 -6.24
CA VAL A 30 -9.81 -0.20 -7.54
C VAL A 30 -9.36 1.25 -7.41
N GLY A 31 -9.84 1.97 -6.39
CA GLY A 31 -9.40 3.35 -6.13
C GLY A 31 -7.89 3.44 -5.85
N ALA A 32 -7.35 2.46 -5.13
CA ALA A 32 -5.91 2.36 -4.88
C ALA A 32 -5.12 2.23 -6.20
N ILE A 33 -5.51 1.30 -7.08
CA ILE A 33 -4.87 1.11 -8.40
C ILE A 33 -5.02 2.36 -9.26
N THR A 34 -6.20 2.98 -9.33
CA THR A 34 -6.42 4.21 -10.10
C THR A 34 -5.53 5.35 -9.61
N THR A 35 -5.36 5.49 -8.30
CA THR A 35 -4.46 6.48 -7.70
C THR A 35 -3.00 6.20 -8.10
N CYS A 36 -2.55 4.94 -7.99
CA CYS A 36 -1.22 4.55 -8.42
C CYS A 36 -0.97 4.84 -9.90
N MET A 37 -1.93 4.51 -10.77
CA MET A 37 -1.86 4.80 -12.20
C MET A 37 -1.70 6.30 -12.48
N GLY A 38 -2.42 7.16 -11.74
CA GLY A 38 -2.26 8.61 -11.82
C GLY A 38 -0.85 9.10 -11.45
N ASN A 39 -0.23 8.51 -10.43
CA ASN A 39 1.11 8.90 -9.95
C ASN A 39 2.22 8.61 -10.97
N VAL A 40 2.06 7.54 -11.77
CA VAL A 40 3.05 7.11 -12.77
C VAL A 40 2.67 7.49 -14.20
N GLY A 41 1.57 8.24 -14.38
CA GLY A 41 1.12 8.70 -15.69
C GLY A 41 0.54 7.61 -16.60
N ALA A 42 0.09 6.48 -16.04
CA ALA A 42 -0.50 5.39 -16.82
C ALA A 42 -2.00 5.61 -17.05
N ARG A 43 -2.45 5.61 -18.30
CA ARG A 43 -3.86 5.81 -18.67
C ARG A 43 -4.68 4.52 -18.62
N ASN A 44 -4.02 3.38 -18.77
CA ASN A 44 -4.66 2.05 -18.79
C ASN A 44 -3.75 1.00 -18.13
N LEU A 45 -4.30 -0.18 -17.88
CA LEU A 45 -3.58 -1.26 -17.22
C LEU A 45 -2.34 -1.74 -18.00
N PRO A 46 -2.38 -1.89 -19.35
CA PRO A 46 -1.18 -2.19 -20.13
C PRO A 46 -0.06 -1.18 -19.92
N GLU A 47 -0.34 0.12 -19.97
CA GLU A 47 0.65 1.17 -19.68
C GLU A 47 1.17 1.04 -18.24
N PHE A 48 0.29 0.80 -17.27
CA PHE A 48 0.67 0.65 -15.86
C PHE A 48 1.63 -0.53 -15.66
N GLN A 49 1.41 -1.65 -16.34
CA GLN A 49 2.28 -2.83 -16.29
C GLN A 49 3.67 -2.60 -16.89
N GLN A 50 3.84 -1.59 -17.75
CA GLN A 50 5.12 -1.21 -18.36
C GLN A 50 5.86 -0.11 -17.59
N THR A 51 5.29 0.39 -16.49
CA THR A 51 5.92 1.43 -15.67
C THR A 51 7.22 0.93 -15.04
N GLU A 52 8.18 1.83 -14.86
CA GLU A 52 9.46 1.49 -14.26
C GLU A 52 9.29 1.06 -12.80
N ILE A 53 9.90 -0.07 -12.43
CA ILE A 53 9.90 -0.58 -11.07
C ILE A 53 11.30 -0.38 -10.47
N ILE A 54 11.37 0.41 -9.42
CA ILE A 54 12.60 0.57 -8.63
C ILE A 54 12.63 -0.51 -7.55
N ILE A 55 13.59 -1.44 -7.65
CA ILE A 55 13.84 -2.45 -6.62
C ILE A 55 15.00 -1.98 -5.75
N ALA A 56 14.69 -1.48 -4.56
CA ALA A 56 15.69 -1.03 -3.58
C ALA A 56 15.60 -1.90 -2.31
N PRO A 57 16.39 -2.99 -2.18
CA PRO A 57 16.35 -3.88 -1.03
C PRO A 57 16.62 -3.17 0.31
N SER A 58 17.49 -2.15 0.28
CA SER A 58 17.85 -1.34 1.44
C SER A 58 16.77 -0.34 1.87
N ILE A 59 15.76 -0.06 1.04
CA ILE A 59 14.83 1.06 1.30
C ILE A 59 14.06 0.92 2.61
N ARG A 60 13.84 -0.32 3.05
CA ARG A 60 13.20 -0.64 4.35
C ARG A 60 14.06 -0.21 5.54
N THR A 61 15.38 -0.27 5.43
CA THR A 61 16.31 0.05 6.52
C THR A 61 16.86 1.46 6.41
N GLU A 62 17.00 1.98 5.19
CA GLU A 62 17.56 3.30 4.90
C GLU A 62 16.72 4.41 5.54
N GLY A 63 15.40 4.39 5.36
CA GLY A 63 14.49 5.34 6.00
C GLY A 63 14.49 5.26 7.54
N LYS A 64 14.60 4.05 8.11
CA LYS A 64 14.70 3.87 9.58
C LYS A 64 16.02 4.39 10.13
N LEU A 65 17.12 4.21 9.40
CA LEU A 65 18.43 4.78 9.74
C LEU A 65 18.34 6.31 9.78
N PHE A 66 17.79 6.94 8.76
CA PHE A 66 17.60 8.39 8.74
C PHE A 66 16.63 8.89 9.83
N GLN A 67 15.53 8.18 10.09
CA GLN A 67 14.62 8.47 11.20
C GLN A 67 15.31 8.37 12.57
N THR A 68 16.11 7.32 12.78
CA THR A 68 16.88 7.11 14.02
C THR A 68 17.95 8.19 14.19
N VAL A 69 18.69 8.51 13.14
CA VAL A 69 19.71 9.57 13.14
C VAL A 69 19.09 10.94 13.42
N GLN A 70 17.89 11.21 12.94
CA GLN A 70 17.18 12.47 13.14
C GLN A 70 16.28 12.50 14.39
N ASN A 71 16.24 11.42 15.20
CA ASN A 71 15.33 11.26 16.35
C ASN A 71 13.85 11.51 16.01
N VAL A 72 13.40 11.14 14.81
CA VAL A 72 12.01 11.31 14.35
C VAL A 72 11.36 9.94 14.13
N GLY A 73 10.08 9.77 14.46
CA GLY A 73 9.33 8.54 14.15
C GLY A 73 9.41 7.42 15.18
N MET A 74 10.06 7.62 16.33
CA MET A 74 9.91 6.75 17.49
C MET A 74 8.61 7.12 18.22
N GLY A 75 7.49 6.54 17.79
CA GLY A 75 6.26 6.61 18.57
C GLY A 75 6.53 6.09 19.98
N THR A 76 6.40 6.95 20.99
CA THR A 76 6.45 6.54 22.39
C THR A 76 5.33 5.53 22.61
N SER A 77 5.70 4.28 22.93
CA SER A 77 4.79 3.34 23.60
C SER A 77 4.50 3.81 25.01
#